data_AF-A0A7R9ZU52-F1
#
_entry.id   AF-A0A7R9ZU52-F1
#
_cell.length_a   1.000
_cell.length_b   1.000
_cell.length_c   1.000
_cell.angle_alpha   90.00
_cell.angle_beta   90.00
_cell.angle_gamma   90.00
#
_symmetry.space_group_name_H-M   'P 1'
#
loop_
_entity.id
_entity.type
_entity.pdbx_description
1 polymer ?
#
loop_
_entity_poly.entity_id
_entity_poly.type
_entity_poly.pdbx_seq_one_letter_code
_entity_poly.pdbx_strand_id
1 'polypeptide(L)'
;QIMDSNIYELIQMRGPNAGVDMELLEFSLRAPPKEAFPDPDNLCADLVPTNGDAELLGLSPYPFRSNNDDTLLSVVNEGTNHYFEVTGREFAVQKARRGKNWRNAGITWDILPSCMKPHTKYKFHTEVRMHSLSPVSSEWKMKIYLVGVKKPIIKSLAKCPKSQGTWVSCDGTFEPSSDITEPERIEVYLESDTSSYDIDYDVDNLSFKLTESGLDRLILPKSIENQWAVGSEVLVTSHTSRWDDHVTRRIRSIENHDEEGYVKVSLNEPIGRPLTLGSHPSYATEVALLSRNIVFEGDNGAHMTILKTPDQDQIVQGVEFRGFGEEGVHNSYPIHFDSCNDSSNSIVSKNTIRESNQRCVVIDETNNVLIEENVAFGNKGHCFVLEAGTEVGNIFKSNLGAFSQRVQSVPETSEYKGKETDDTPAIFWMSGPSNYWIGNVAAGSEGYGFWFEFRTNHYEDTQRTSFVDSPHSMPLNEFQNNVAHSSVEESLKITGYTPTRTASIQNFKSYLINKGHFDVSASTNIRASGTILDTELMSEPFPMMGTKIVTVQEEEEINYIEDTIEEVHHSKSASNPTDVFNLQSSPSLAE
;
A
#
# COMPACT_ATOMS: atom_id res chain seq x y z
N GLN A 1 -54.84 -10.16 18.74
CA GLN A 1 -54.78 -8.95 17.89
C GLN A 1 -53.40 -8.89 17.31
N ILE A 2 -53.29 -8.87 15.99
CA ILE A 2 -52.01 -8.72 15.27
C ILE A 2 -51.53 -7.29 15.55
N MET A 3 -50.31 -7.13 16.06
CA MET A 3 -49.66 -5.83 16.23
C MET A 3 -48.53 -5.73 15.22
N ASP A 4 -48.31 -4.55 14.63
CA ASP A 4 -47.28 -4.31 13.61
C ASP A 4 -45.86 -4.69 14.07
N SER A 5 -45.61 -4.73 15.39
CA SER A 5 -44.35 -5.16 15.99
C SER A 5 -44.05 -6.66 15.91
N ASN A 6 -45.03 -7.47 15.48
CA ASN A 6 -44.95 -8.94 15.51
C ASN A 6 -45.08 -9.56 14.11
N ILE A 7 -45.11 -8.74 13.06
CA ILE A 7 -45.06 -9.17 11.66
C ILE A 7 -43.63 -8.96 11.21
N TYR A 8 -42.87 -10.05 11.07
CA TYR A 8 -41.50 -10.00 10.55
C TYR A 8 -41.50 -9.89 9.01
N GLU A 9 -42.47 -10.53 8.35
CA GLU A 9 -42.65 -10.49 6.89
C GLU A 9 -44.07 -10.84 6.43
N LEU A 10 -44.38 -10.43 5.19
CA LEU A 10 -45.64 -10.71 4.51
C LEU A 10 -45.38 -11.59 3.29
N ILE A 11 -45.97 -12.79 3.28
CA ILE A 11 -45.96 -13.66 2.11
C ILE A 11 -46.89 -13.06 1.05
N GLN A 12 -46.32 -12.58 -0.06
CA GLN A 12 -47.09 -12.04 -1.18
C GLN A 12 -47.09 -13.01 -2.35
N MET A 13 -48.25 -13.60 -2.66
CA MET A 13 -48.45 -14.36 -3.89
C MET A 13 -48.99 -13.41 -4.98
N ARG A 14 -48.23 -13.21 -6.05
CA ARG A 14 -48.66 -12.42 -7.23
C ARG A 14 -49.13 -13.38 -8.32
N GLY A 15 -50.37 -13.22 -8.77
CA GLY A 15 -50.94 -14.10 -9.79
C GLY A 15 -50.52 -13.76 -11.22
N PRO A 16 -50.61 -14.72 -12.15
CA PRO A 16 -50.29 -14.50 -13.55
C PRO A 16 -51.43 -13.69 -14.20
N ASN A 17 -51.21 -12.40 -14.43
CA ASN A 17 -52.14 -11.47 -15.07
C ASN A 17 -53.50 -11.28 -14.34
N ALA A 18 -54.21 -10.21 -14.68
CA ALA A 18 -55.54 -9.94 -14.12
C ALA A 18 -56.57 -10.98 -14.61
N GLY A 19 -57.34 -11.56 -13.68
CA GLY A 19 -58.45 -12.46 -14.00
C GLY A 19 -58.13 -13.96 -13.96
N VAL A 20 -56.96 -14.36 -13.46
CA VAL A 20 -56.64 -15.77 -13.19
C VAL A 20 -56.89 -16.09 -11.72
N ASP A 21 -57.73 -17.09 -11.47
CA ASP A 21 -57.95 -17.64 -10.13
C ASP A 21 -56.76 -18.51 -9.74
N MET A 22 -56.21 -18.28 -8.55
CA MET A 22 -55.15 -19.10 -7.97
C MET A 22 -55.69 -19.89 -6.79
N GLU A 23 -55.34 -21.18 -6.73
CA GLU A 23 -55.62 -22.05 -5.60
C GLU A 23 -54.29 -22.51 -4.99
N LEU A 24 -54.07 -22.19 -3.71
CA LEU A 24 -52.92 -22.68 -2.94
C LEU A 24 -53.37 -23.89 -2.13
N LEU A 25 -52.95 -25.08 -2.54
CA LEU A 25 -53.37 -26.34 -1.93
C LEU A 25 -52.54 -26.70 -0.69
N GLU A 26 -51.22 -26.60 -0.79
CA GLU A 26 -50.28 -26.92 0.29
C GLU A 26 -49.16 -25.88 0.34
N PHE A 27 -48.77 -25.51 1.56
CA PHE A 27 -47.71 -24.55 1.81
C PHE A 27 -46.84 -25.06 2.95
N SER A 28 -45.54 -25.20 2.70
CA SER A 28 -44.56 -25.58 3.71
C SER A 28 -43.43 -24.56 3.76
N LEU A 29 -43.19 -23.99 4.94
CA LEU A 29 -42.01 -23.18 5.24
C LEU A 29 -41.01 -24.07 5.99
N ARG A 30 -39.77 -24.13 5.50
CA ARG A 30 -38.67 -24.88 6.13
C ARG A 30 -37.53 -23.93 6.43
N ALA A 31 -36.93 -24.05 7.61
CA ALA A 31 -35.68 -23.36 7.88
C ALA A 31 -34.58 -23.90 6.95
N PRO A 32 -33.62 -23.06 6.53
CA PRO A 32 -32.44 -23.54 5.82
C PRO A 32 -31.74 -24.66 6.61
N PRO A 33 -31.21 -25.69 5.94
CA PRO A 33 -30.48 -26.76 6.61
C PRO A 33 -29.16 -26.22 7.19
N LYS A 34 -28.51 -26.96 8.09
CA LYS A 34 -27.29 -26.48 8.78
C LYS A 34 -26.16 -26.18 7.80
N GLU A 35 -26.11 -26.95 6.71
CA GLU A 35 -25.14 -26.83 5.63
C GLU A 35 -25.27 -25.50 4.87
N ALA A 36 -26.42 -24.82 4.96
CA ALA A 36 -26.64 -23.50 4.37
C ALA A 36 -25.88 -22.37 5.09
N PHE A 37 -25.30 -22.64 6.26
CA PHE A 37 -24.56 -21.68 7.05
C PHE A 37 -23.05 -21.91 6.93
N PRO A 38 -22.23 -20.85 6.89
CA PRO A 38 -20.78 -20.99 6.82
C PRO A 38 -20.19 -21.58 8.11
N ASP A 39 -19.01 -22.20 8.00
CA ASP A 39 -18.29 -22.73 9.16
C ASP A 39 -17.90 -21.59 10.12
N PRO A 40 -18.37 -21.59 11.39
CA PRO A 40 -18.06 -20.54 12.35
C PRO A 40 -16.56 -20.41 12.64
N ASP A 41 -15.76 -21.47 12.45
CA ASP A 41 -14.31 -21.43 12.65
C ASP A 41 -13.57 -20.85 11.42
N ASN A 42 -14.25 -20.69 10.29
CA ASN A 42 -13.65 -20.29 9.02
C ASN A 42 -14.48 -19.29 8.18
N LEU A 43 -15.17 -18.37 8.86
CA LEU A 43 -16.11 -17.41 8.24
C LEU A 43 -15.48 -16.47 7.19
N CYS A 44 -14.16 -16.28 7.23
CA CYS A 44 -13.47 -15.30 6.38
C CYS A 44 -12.63 -15.93 5.25
N ALA A 45 -12.62 -17.27 5.11
CA ALA A 45 -11.90 -17.92 4.02
C ALA A 45 -12.60 -17.77 2.68
N ASP A 46 -13.93 -17.73 2.65
CA ASP A 46 -14.72 -17.36 1.49
C ASP A 46 -15.79 -16.38 1.96
N LEU A 47 -15.82 -15.19 1.35
CA LEU A 47 -16.81 -14.15 1.66
C LEU A 47 -18.11 -14.37 0.90
N VAL A 48 -18.16 -15.35 0.00
CA VAL A 48 -19.40 -15.88 -0.57
C VAL A 48 -19.97 -16.92 0.38
N PRO A 49 -21.26 -16.85 0.73
CA PRO A 49 -21.90 -17.86 1.59
C PRO A 49 -21.95 -19.26 0.97
N THR A 50 -22.27 -20.29 1.77
CA THR A 50 -22.13 -21.74 1.45
C THR A 50 -22.94 -22.28 0.25
N ASN A 51 -23.57 -21.46 -0.59
CA ASN A 51 -24.39 -21.86 -1.75
C ASN A 51 -24.00 -21.08 -3.03
N GLY A 52 -22.73 -20.66 -3.20
CA GLY A 52 -22.31 -19.77 -4.30
C GLY A 52 -22.49 -20.32 -5.73
N ASP A 53 -22.66 -21.63 -5.88
CA ASP A 53 -22.91 -22.35 -7.14
C ASP A 53 -24.39 -22.75 -7.31
N ALA A 54 -25.28 -22.36 -6.39
CA ALA A 54 -26.70 -22.72 -6.39
C ALA A 54 -27.03 -24.23 -6.33
N GLU A 55 -26.05 -25.10 -6.11
CA GLU A 55 -26.23 -26.57 -6.13
C GLU A 55 -26.73 -27.12 -4.79
N LEU A 56 -26.38 -26.46 -3.68
CA LEU A 56 -26.49 -27.04 -2.34
C LEU A 56 -27.94 -27.17 -1.85
N LEU A 57 -28.79 -26.18 -2.16
CA LEU A 57 -30.11 -26.01 -1.52
C LEU A 57 -31.29 -26.22 -2.46
N GLY A 58 -31.07 -26.93 -3.57
CA GLY A 58 -32.08 -27.16 -4.60
C GLY A 58 -32.56 -25.83 -5.18
N LEU A 59 -33.87 -25.58 -5.15
CA LEU A 59 -34.43 -24.35 -5.74
C LEU A 59 -34.23 -23.09 -4.88
N SER A 60 -33.68 -23.22 -3.67
CA SER A 60 -33.54 -22.12 -2.72
C SER A 60 -32.32 -21.26 -3.02
N PRO A 61 -32.48 -19.95 -3.26
CA PRO A 61 -31.35 -19.06 -3.47
C PRO A 61 -30.66 -18.62 -2.17
N TYR A 62 -31.11 -19.12 -1.00
CA TYR A 62 -30.54 -18.73 0.28
C TYR A 62 -29.02 -18.99 0.34
N PRO A 63 -28.23 -18.13 1.00
CA PRO A 63 -28.59 -16.88 1.67
C PRO A 63 -28.53 -15.64 0.77
N PHE A 64 -28.42 -15.81 -0.54
CA PHE A 64 -28.55 -14.69 -1.47
C PHE A 64 -29.99 -14.20 -1.50
N ARG A 65 -30.15 -12.91 -1.74
CA ARG A 65 -31.45 -12.25 -1.78
C ARG A 65 -31.51 -11.24 -2.92
N SER A 66 -32.73 -10.84 -3.23
CA SER A 66 -32.96 -9.67 -4.08
C SER A 66 -32.81 -8.40 -3.25
N ASN A 67 -32.12 -7.38 -3.78
CA ASN A 67 -32.06 -6.04 -3.15
C ASN A 67 -33.19 -5.10 -3.61
N ASN A 68 -34.18 -5.62 -4.35
CA ASN A 68 -35.30 -4.84 -4.88
C ASN A 68 -36.58 -5.68 -4.90
N ASP A 69 -37.67 -5.12 -4.38
CA ASP A 69 -38.97 -5.79 -4.23
C ASP A 69 -39.67 -6.15 -5.56
N ASP A 70 -39.14 -5.65 -6.68
CA ASP A 70 -39.65 -5.91 -8.02
C ASP A 70 -38.73 -6.82 -8.85
N THR A 71 -37.58 -7.23 -8.32
CA THR A 71 -36.74 -8.28 -8.93
C THR A 71 -36.92 -9.60 -8.19
N LEU A 72 -37.03 -10.68 -8.96
CA LEU A 72 -37.12 -12.04 -8.45
C LEU A 72 -35.74 -12.69 -8.55
N LEU A 73 -35.36 -13.43 -7.51
CA LEU A 73 -34.17 -14.27 -7.49
C LEU A 73 -34.64 -15.70 -7.23
N SER A 74 -34.29 -16.59 -8.15
CA SER A 74 -34.62 -18.03 -8.10
C SER A 74 -33.40 -18.86 -8.49
N VAL A 75 -33.41 -20.14 -8.14
CA VAL A 75 -32.48 -21.11 -8.70
C VAL A 75 -33.17 -21.85 -9.85
N VAL A 76 -32.49 -21.94 -10.99
CA VAL A 76 -32.98 -22.57 -12.22
C VAL A 76 -32.05 -23.70 -12.61
N ASN A 77 -32.62 -24.73 -13.24
CA ASN A 77 -31.91 -25.95 -13.61
C ASN A 77 -31.76 -26.02 -15.13
N GLU A 78 -30.52 -26.17 -15.62
CA GLU A 78 -30.20 -26.47 -17.01
C GLU A 78 -29.40 -27.77 -17.08
N GLY A 79 -30.11 -28.88 -17.30
CA GLY A 79 -29.49 -30.22 -17.26
C GLY A 79 -29.14 -30.63 -15.83
N THR A 80 -27.84 -30.75 -15.54
CA THR A 80 -27.32 -31.03 -14.20
C THR A 80 -26.83 -29.79 -13.46
N ASN A 81 -26.76 -28.65 -14.14
CA ASN A 81 -26.29 -27.39 -13.57
C ASN A 81 -27.46 -26.60 -12.98
N HIS A 82 -27.27 -26.09 -11.78
CA HIS A 82 -28.13 -25.13 -11.11
C HIS A 82 -27.43 -23.78 -11.13
N TYR A 83 -28.19 -22.70 -11.30
CA TYR A 83 -27.66 -21.35 -11.25
C TYR A 83 -28.71 -20.39 -10.73
N PHE A 84 -28.26 -19.21 -10.31
CA PHE A 84 -29.14 -18.13 -9.92
C PHE A 84 -29.69 -17.41 -11.15
N GLU A 85 -31.00 -17.31 -11.27
CA GLU A 85 -31.67 -16.49 -12.27
C GLU A 85 -32.27 -15.25 -11.60
N VAL A 86 -31.97 -14.08 -12.15
CA VAL A 86 -32.54 -12.80 -11.73
C VAL A 86 -33.48 -12.29 -12.81
N THR A 87 -34.78 -12.23 -12.48
CA THR A 87 -35.83 -11.75 -13.39
C THR A 87 -36.57 -10.53 -12.89
N GLY A 88 -37.34 -9.89 -13.77
CA GLY A 88 -38.24 -8.79 -13.41
C GLY A 88 -37.55 -7.43 -13.30
N ARG A 89 -36.32 -7.29 -13.80
CA ARG A 89 -35.55 -6.04 -13.73
C ARG A 89 -36.23 -4.90 -14.49
N GLU A 90 -36.94 -5.19 -15.57
CA GLU A 90 -37.77 -4.21 -16.28
C GLU A 90 -38.79 -3.52 -15.35
N PHE A 91 -39.44 -4.26 -14.44
CA PHE A 91 -40.42 -3.69 -13.52
C PHE A 91 -39.78 -2.77 -12.48
N ALA A 92 -38.60 -3.16 -11.96
CA ALA A 92 -37.81 -2.32 -11.07
C ALA A 92 -37.45 -0.97 -11.74
N VAL A 93 -37.18 -0.99 -13.05
CA VAL A 93 -36.93 0.21 -13.86
C VAL A 93 -38.20 1.05 -14.05
N GLN A 94 -39.33 0.45 -14.41
CA GLN A 94 -40.57 1.19 -14.67
C GLN A 94 -41.10 1.93 -13.43
N LYS A 95 -40.92 1.36 -12.23
CA LYS A 95 -41.29 1.98 -10.95
C LYS A 95 -40.28 3.00 -10.42
N ALA A 96 -39.10 3.10 -11.03
CA ALA A 96 -38.05 4.06 -10.68
C ALA A 96 -38.43 5.54 -10.92
N ARG A 97 -39.64 5.82 -11.43
CA ARG A 97 -40.21 7.15 -11.72
C ARG A 97 -40.29 8.06 -10.48
N ARG A 98 -39.12 8.54 -10.02
CA ARG A 98 -38.81 9.64 -9.07
C ARG A 98 -37.29 9.74 -8.85
N GLY A 99 -36.49 9.67 -9.91
CA GLY A 99 -35.06 10.05 -9.87
C GLY A 99 -34.10 9.09 -9.15
N LYS A 100 -34.48 7.82 -8.92
CA LYS A 100 -33.56 6.78 -8.43
C LYS A 100 -33.17 5.85 -9.58
N ASN A 101 -31.87 5.65 -9.81
CA ASN A 101 -31.34 4.69 -10.77
C ASN A 101 -31.15 3.33 -10.08
N TRP A 102 -31.89 2.30 -10.46
CA TRP A 102 -31.80 0.95 -9.89
C TRP A 102 -30.93 0.03 -10.74
N ARG A 103 -29.73 0.49 -11.11
CA ARG A 103 -28.79 -0.26 -11.95
C ARG A 103 -28.28 -1.55 -11.30
N ASN A 104 -28.42 -1.62 -9.99
CA ASN A 104 -27.98 -2.72 -9.14
C ASN A 104 -29.13 -3.61 -8.66
N ALA A 105 -30.36 -3.46 -9.20
CA ALA A 105 -31.48 -4.31 -8.81
C ALA A 105 -31.22 -5.76 -9.21
N GLY A 106 -31.18 -6.66 -8.23
CA GLY A 106 -30.94 -8.09 -8.43
C GLY A 106 -30.29 -8.77 -7.24
N ILE A 107 -29.42 -9.76 -7.51
CA ILE A 107 -28.77 -10.58 -6.49
C ILE A 107 -27.84 -9.76 -5.58
N THR A 108 -27.88 -10.03 -4.29
CA THR A 108 -27.03 -9.42 -3.26
C THR A 108 -26.78 -10.37 -2.09
N TRP A 109 -25.70 -10.15 -1.36
CA TRP A 109 -25.46 -10.71 -0.03
C TRP A 109 -24.64 -9.73 0.83
N ASP A 110 -24.58 -9.97 2.14
CA ASP A 110 -23.72 -9.20 3.04
C ASP A 110 -22.46 -9.97 3.42
N ILE A 111 -21.34 -9.24 3.53
CA ILE A 111 -20.08 -9.75 4.06
C ILE A 111 -19.98 -9.38 5.54
N LEU A 112 -19.48 -10.29 6.36
CA LEU A 112 -19.22 -10.03 7.78
C LEU A 112 -18.12 -8.94 7.92
N PRO A 113 -18.39 -7.79 8.55
CA PRO A 113 -17.43 -6.70 8.63
C PRO A 113 -16.07 -7.07 9.24
N SER A 114 -16.05 -8.01 10.20
CA SER A 114 -14.81 -8.47 10.84
C SER A 114 -13.87 -9.25 9.92
N CYS A 115 -14.34 -9.69 8.75
CA CYS A 115 -13.50 -10.34 7.75
C CYS A 115 -12.69 -9.36 6.91
N MET A 116 -13.13 -8.10 6.83
CA MET A 116 -12.49 -7.07 6.00
C MET A 116 -11.34 -6.41 6.76
N LYS A 117 -10.28 -7.18 6.99
CA LYS A 117 -9.10 -6.75 7.72
C LYS A 117 -8.10 -6.07 6.78
N PRO A 118 -7.36 -5.04 7.24
CA PRO A 118 -6.24 -4.52 6.47
C PRO A 118 -5.21 -5.62 6.16
N HIS A 119 -4.49 -5.49 5.04
CA HIS A 119 -3.42 -6.42 4.62
C HIS A 119 -3.89 -7.84 4.32
N THR A 120 -5.15 -8.01 3.91
CA THR A 120 -5.66 -9.27 3.36
C THR A 120 -5.96 -9.12 1.88
N LYS A 121 -5.74 -10.16 1.10
CA LYS A 121 -6.08 -10.20 -0.33
C LYS A 121 -7.11 -11.28 -0.58
N TYR A 122 -8.12 -10.92 -1.37
CA TYR A 122 -9.20 -11.80 -1.76
C TYR A 122 -9.26 -11.93 -3.28
N LYS A 123 -9.52 -13.14 -3.78
CA LYS A 123 -9.81 -13.41 -5.19
C LYS A 123 -11.31 -13.62 -5.37
N PHE A 124 -11.91 -12.81 -6.22
CA PHE A 124 -13.31 -12.90 -6.62
C PHE A 124 -13.42 -13.62 -7.97
N HIS A 125 -14.38 -14.53 -8.09
CA HIS A 125 -14.70 -15.23 -9.34
C HIS A 125 -16.20 -15.55 -9.39
N THR A 126 -16.77 -15.50 -10.59
CA THR A 126 -18.15 -15.90 -10.89
C THR A 126 -18.36 -15.95 -12.40
N GLU A 127 -19.39 -16.65 -12.83
CA GLU A 127 -19.86 -16.67 -14.20
C GLU A 127 -21.18 -15.93 -14.32
N VAL A 128 -21.33 -15.13 -15.38
CA VAL A 128 -22.54 -14.35 -15.63
C VAL A 128 -23.04 -14.57 -17.05
N ARG A 129 -24.36 -14.68 -17.22
CA ARG A 129 -25.02 -14.74 -18.53
C ARG A 129 -26.11 -13.68 -18.62
N MET A 130 -25.95 -12.70 -19.51
CA MET A 130 -26.92 -11.60 -19.68
C MET A 130 -27.96 -11.95 -20.74
N HIS A 131 -29.25 -11.85 -20.43
CA HIS A 131 -30.35 -12.15 -21.36
C HIS A 131 -30.70 -10.95 -22.26
N SER A 132 -29.73 -10.54 -23.08
CA SER A 132 -29.83 -9.36 -23.93
C SER A 132 -29.84 -9.67 -25.43
N LEU A 133 -30.41 -8.77 -26.23
CA LEU A 133 -30.35 -8.81 -27.70
C LEU A 133 -29.02 -8.26 -28.27
N SER A 134 -28.24 -7.57 -27.45
CA SER A 134 -26.94 -6.97 -27.80
C SER A 134 -25.95 -7.15 -26.65
N PRO A 135 -24.63 -7.19 -26.87
CA PRO A 135 -23.66 -7.43 -25.80
C PRO A 135 -23.70 -6.37 -24.70
N VAL A 136 -23.84 -6.81 -23.44
CA VAL A 136 -23.95 -5.94 -22.26
C VAL A 136 -22.81 -6.20 -21.30
N SER A 137 -22.24 -5.11 -20.77
CA SER A 137 -21.25 -5.20 -19.70
C SER A 137 -21.91 -5.17 -18.32
N SER A 138 -21.30 -5.88 -17.39
CA SER A 138 -21.66 -5.88 -15.98
C SER A 138 -20.42 -5.77 -15.09
N GLU A 139 -20.62 -5.35 -13.86
CA GLU A 139 -19.55 -5.14 -12.89
C GLU A 139 -20.06 -5.51 -11.50
N TRP A 140 -19.33 -6.42 -10.84
CA TRP A 140 -19.54 -6.73 -9.43
C TRP A 140 -18.96 -5.63 -8.57
N LYS A 141 -19.76 -5.14 -7.61
CA LYS A 141 -19.41 -4.03 -6.73
C LYS A 141 -19.76 -4.36 -5.31
N MET A 142 -19.12 -3.66 -4.39
CA MET A 142 -19.48 -3.66 -2.98
C MET A 142 -19.79 -2.25 -2.48
N LYS A 143 -20.81 -2.13 -1.63
CA LYS A 143 -21.12 -0.96 -0.82
C LYS A 143 -20.67 -1.20 0.60
N ILE A 144 -19.88 -0.28 1.11
CA ILE A 144 -19.35 -0.30 2.47
C ILE A 144 -19.98 0.87 3.21
N TYR A 145 -20.81 0.55 4.20
CA TYR A 145 -21.46 1.52 5.07
C TYR A 145 -20.59 1.70 6.31
N LEU A 146 -20.08 2.92 6.51
CA LEU A 146 -19.25 3.27 7.66
C LEU A 146 -20.08 4.02 8.70
N VAL A 147 -19.74 3.84 9.97
CA VAL A 147 -20.42 4.50 11.09
C VAL A 147 -20.34 6.03 10.92
N GLY A 148 -21.50 6.69 10.94
CA GLY A 148 -21.59 8.15 10.83
C GLY A 148 -21.38 8.74 9.43
N VAL A 149 -21.08 7.92 8.41
CA VAL A 149 -20.90 8.39 7.02
C VAL A 149 -22.20 8.23 6.23
N LYS A 150 -22.72 9.35 5.69
CA LYS A 150 -24.03 9.36 5.00
C LYS A 150 -24.07 8.59 3.68
N LYS A 151 -22.94 8.47 2.99
CA LYS A 151 -22.85 7.79 1.68
C LYS A 151 -21.92 6.59 1.80
N PRO A 152 -22.32 5.40 1.32
CA PRO A 152 -21.43 4.26 1.32
C PRO A 152 -20.24 4.49 0.38
N ILE A 153 -19.11 3.90 0.74
CA ILE A 153 -17.97 3.76 -0.17
C ILE A 153 -18.32 2.63 -1.16
N ILE A 154 -18.11 2.88 -2.45
CA ILE A 154 -18.34 1.87 -3.49
C ILE A 154 -16.99 1.42 -4.03
N LYS A 155 -16.72 0.12 -4.04
CA LYS A 155 -15.52 -0.49 -4.63
C LYS A 155 -15.93 -1.50 -5.69
N SER A 156 -15.16 -1.58 -6.77
CA SER A 156 -15.32 -2.60 -7.81
C SER A 156 -14.62 -3.89 -7.36
N LEU A 157 -15.27 -5.04 -7.55
CA LEU A 157 -14.71 -6.36 -7.29
C LEU A 157 -14.20 -6.99 -8.58
N ALA A 158 -15.03 -7.01 -9.62
CA ALA A 158 -14.69 -7.58 -10.92
C ALA A 158 -15.50 -6.91 -12.03
N LYS A 159 -14.84 -6.59 -13.15
CA LYS A 159 -15.50 -6.16 -14.38
C LYS A 159 -15.67 -7.36 -15.30
N CYS A 160 -16.91 -7.65 -15.65
CA CYS A 160 -17.21 -8.77 -16.52
C CYS A 160 -16.98 -8.41 -18.00
N PRO A 161 -16.49 -9.34 -18.82
CA PRO A 161 -16.61 -9.26 -20.27
C PRO A 161 -18.06 -9.05 -20.70
N LYS A 162 -18.28 -8.52 -21.90
CA LYS A 162 -19.65 -8.34 -22.40
C LYS A 162 -20.29 -9.70 -22.70
N SER A 163 -21.50 -9.91 -22.19
CA SER A 163 -22.30 -11.13 -22.41
C SER A 163 -23.53 -10.85 -23.28
N GLN A 164 -23.92 -11.84 -24.09
CA GLN A 164 -25.15 -11.84 -24.90
C GLN A 164 -25.70 -13.28 -25.00
N GLY A 165 -26.46 -13.71 -23.99
CA GLY A 165 -27.01 -15.07 -23.92
C GLY A 165 -25.98 -16.18 -23.74
N THR A 166 -24.73 -15.83 -23.40
CA THR A 166 -23.62 -16.76 -23.16
C THR A 166 -22.97 -16.48 -21.82
N TRP A 167 -22.49 -17.53 -21.15
CA TRP A 167 -21.70 -17.40 -19.93
C TRP A 167 -20.37 -16.70 -20.20
N VAL A 168 -19.96 -15.82 -19.30
CA VAL A 168 -18.64 -15.18 -19.26
C VAL A 168 -18.08 -15.23 -17.85
N SER A 169 -16.78 -15.49 -17.72
CA SER A 169 -16.08 -15.43 -16.43
C SER A 169 -15.79 -13.99 -16.02
N CYS A 170 -16.02 -13.67 -14.76
CA CYS A 170 -15.72 -12.39 -14.13
C CYS A 170 -14.74 -12.60 -12.99
N ASP A 171 -13.47 -12.31 -13.23
CA ASP A 171 -12.41 -12.45 -12.26
C ASP A 171 -12.00 -11.08 -11.69
N GLY A 172 -11.60 -11.08 -10.42
CA GLY A 172 -11.17 -9.88 -9.74
C GLY A 172 -10.31 -10.16 -8.51
N THR A 173 -9.55 -9.16 -8.11
CA THR A 173 -8.78 -9.19 -6.86
C THR A 173 -9.17 -7.99 -6.02
N PHE A 174 -9.33 -8.19 -4.72
CA PHE A 174 -9.72 -7.14 -3.80
C PHE A 174 -8.83 -7.13 -2.56
N GLU A 175 -8.33 -5.94 -2.23
CA GLU A 175 -7.55 -5.65 -1.03
C GLU A 175 -8.25 -4.52 -0.26
N PRO A 176 -8.63 -4.73 1.01
CA PRO A 176 -9.23 -3.68 1.83
C PRO A 176 -8.27 -2.50 1.98
N SER A 177 -8.67 -1.34 1.47
CA SER A 177 -7.92 -0.10 1.57
C SER A 177 -8.07 0.56 2.95
N SER A 178 -7.13 1.42 3.33
CA SER A 178 -7.04 2.07 4.65
C SER A 178 -8.21 3.01 4.99
N ASP A 179 -9.00 3.42 4.00
CA ASP A 179 -10.25 4.18 4.17
C ASP A 179 -11.41 3.34 4.73
N ILE A 180 -11.30 2.01 4.70
CA ILE A 180 -12.30 1.08 5.24
C ILE A 180 -12.03 0.86 6.73
N THR A 181 -12.52 1.78 7.55
CA THR A 181 -12.37 1.73 9.02
C THR A 181 -13.71 1.43 9.67
N GLU A 182 -13.78 0.37 10.48
CA GLU A 182 -14.99 -0.01 11.23
C GLU A 182 -16.28 -0.08 10.37
N PRO A 183 -16.31 -0.91 9.32
CA PRO A 183 -17.52 -1.08 8.53
C PRO A 183 -18.68 -1.60 9.39
N GLU A 184 -19.84 -0.96 9.29
CA GLU A 184 -21.07 -1.41 9.95
C GLU A 184 -21.78 -2.48 9.14
N ARG A 185 -21.77 -2.32 7.81
CA ARG A 185 -22.36 -3.26 6.87
C ARG A 185 -21.63 -3.21 5.53
N ILE A 186 -21.51 -4.38 4.91
CA ILE A 186 -20.86 -4.53 3.60
C ILE A 186 -21.79 -5.35 2.73
N GLU A 187 -22.22 -4.79 1.61
CA GLU A 187 -23.18 -5.39 0.68
C GLU A 187 -22.51 -5.59 -0.69
N VAL A 188 -22.53 -6.80 -1.24
CA VAL A 188 -22.03 -7.11 -2.59
C VAL A 188 -23.20 -7.27 -3.56
N TYR A 189 -23.07 -6.71 -4.76
CA TYR A 189 -24.12 -6.73 -5.77
C TYR A 189 -23.54 -6.66 -7.19
N LEU A 190 -24.34 -7.10 -8.16
CA LEU A 190 -24.05 -6.93 -9.59
C LEU A 190 -24.69 -5.65 -10.13
N GLU A 191 -23.93 -4.85 -10.86
CA GLU A 191 -24.42 -3.68 -11.60
C GLU A 191 -24.26 -3.90 -13.10
N SER A 192 -25.33 -3.72 -13.87
CA SER A 192 -25.23 -3.70 -15.33
C SER A 192 -25.07 -2.29 -15.87
N ASP A 193 -24.64 -2.19 -17.13
CA ASP A 193 -24.38 -0.89 -17.74
C ASP A 193 -25.61 0.03 -17.83
N THR A 194 -25.34 1.31 -18.08
CA THR A 194 -26.36 2.36 -18.02
C THR A 194 -27.44 2.27 -19.10
N SER A 195 -27.20 1.47 -20.14
CA SER A 195 -28.11 1.24 -21.27
C SER A 195 -28.90 -0.07 -21.14
N SER A 196 -28.61 -0.89 -20.14
CA SER A 196 -29.09 -2.28 -20.04
C SER A 196 -29.34 -2.70 -18.59
N TYR A 197 -29.96 -1.81 -17.81
CA TYR A 197 -30.27 -2.01 -16.40
C TYR A 197 -31.63 -2.66 -16.13
N ASP A 198 -32.41 -2.88 -17.18
CA ASP A 198 -33.67 -3.62 -17.24
C ASP A 198 -33.50 -5.09 -17.67
N ILE A 199 -32.25 -5.53 -17.94
CA ILE A 199 -31.96 -6.83 -18.52
C ILE A 199 -31.77 -7.90 -17.43
N ASP A 200 -32.59 -8.93 -17.49
CA ASP A 200 -32.49 -10.14 -16.66
C ASP A 200 -31.18 -10.91 -16.94
N TYR A 201 -30.68 -11.65 -15.95
CA TYR A 201 -29.38 -12.31 -16.05
C TYR A 201 -29.30 -13.54 -15.15
N ASP A 202 -28.34 -14.40 -15.47
CA ASP A 202 -27.96 -15.55 -14.65
C ASP A 202 -26.59 -15.36 -14.02
N VAL A 203 -26.39 -15.96 -12.86
CA VAL A 203 -25.14 -15.97 -12.10
C VAL A 203 -24.85 -17.37 -11.61
N ASP A 204 -23.60 -17.79 -11.73
CA ASP A 204 -23.12 -19.08 -11.25
C ASP A 204 -21.70 -18.97 -10.67
N ASN A 205 -21.26 -20.02 -9.98
CA ASN A 205 -19.89 -20.24 -9.53
C ASN A 205 -19.29 -19.06 -8.72
N LEU A 206 -20.11 -18.40 -7.89
CA LEU A 206 -19.64 -17.30 -7.03
C LEU A 206 -18.63 -17.80 -6.01
N SER A 207 -17.46 -17.16 -5.98
CA SER A 207 -16.47 -17.31 -4.91
C SER A 207 -15.75 -15.99 -4.62
N PHE A 208 -15.39 -15.77 -3.36
CA PHE A 208 -14.65 -14.59 -2.94
C PHE A 208 -13.66 -14.96 -1.84
N LYS A 209 -12.60 -15.67 -2.24
CA LYS A 209 -11.73 -16.44 -1.35
C LYS A 209 -10.54 -15.64 -0.86
N LEU A 210 -10.22 -15.77 0.43
CA LEU A 210 -8.99 -15.25 1.03
C LEU A 210 -7.79 -15.97 0.42
N THR A 211 -6.92 -15.23 -0.25
CA THR A 211 -5.67 -15.76 -0.82
C THR A 211 -4.47 -15.40 0.03
N GLU A 212 -4.50 -14.24 0.70
CA GLU A 212 -3.41 -13.79 1.55
C GLU A 212 -3.90 -13.15 2.84
N SER A 213 -3.19 -13.44 3.93
CA SER A 213 -3.41 -12.83 5.24
C SER A 213 -2.17 -12.05 5.68
N GLY A 214 -2.44 -10.94 6.37
CA GLY A 214 -1.40 -10.09 6.96
C GLY A 214 -0.57 -10.83 8.01
N LEU A 215 0.68 -10.41 8.15
CA LEU A 215 1.63 -10.97 9.10
C LEU A 215 1.55 -10.22 10.43
N ASP A 216 1.38 -10.95 11.54
CA ASP A 216 1.35 -10.38 12.89
C ASP A 216 2.71 -10.50 13.62
N ARG A 217 3.76 -10.89 12.90
CA ARG A 217 5.08 -11.19 13.48
C ARG A 217 6.21 -11.00 12.47
N LEU A 218 7.38 -10.66 13.00
CA LEU A 218 8.65 -10.56 12.29
C LEU A 218 9.64 -11.59 12.86
N ILE A 219 10.46 -12.18 11.99
CA ILE A 219 11.63 -12.98 12.41
C ILE A 219 12.87 -12.12 12.22
N LEU A 220 13.51 -11.74 13.32
CA LEU A 220 14.64 -10.81 13.32
C LEU A 220 15.90 -11.46 13.91
N PRO A 221 17.11 -10.97 13.57
CA PRO A 221 18.35 -11.48 14.17
C PRO A 221 18.34 -11.36 15.69
N LYS A 222 18.87 -12.36 16.38
CA LYS A 222 18.94 -12.42 17.85
C LYS A 222 19.75 -11.27 18.47
N SER A 223 20.55 -10.54 17.69
CA SER A 223 21.26 -9.33 18.15
C SER A 223 20.33 -8.23 18.70
N ILE A 224 19.03 -8.25 18.36
CA ILE A 224 18.06 -7.29 18.92
C ILE A 224 17.59 -7.65 20.33
N GLU A 225 17.85 -8.88 20.79
CA GLU A 225 17.46 -9.34 22.12
C GLU A 225 18.14 -8.47 23.19
N ASN A 226 17.37 -7.99 24.17
CA ASN A 226 17.79 -7.03 25.20
C ASN A 226 18.20 -5.63 24.70
N GLN A 227 18.14 -5.36 23.39
CA GLN A 227 18.29 -4.02 22.82
C GLN A 227 16.92 -3.39 22.54
N TRP A 228 15.96 -4.20 22.09
CA TRP A 228 14.59 -3.80 21.82
C TRP A 228 13.69 -4.23 22.98
N ALA A 229 12.64 -3.46 23.27
CA ALA A 229 11.74 -3.70 24.38
C ALA A 229 10.28 -3.87 23.91
N VAL A 230 9.50 -4.64 24.66
CA VAL A 230 8.04 -4.71 24.48
C VAL A 230 7.43 -3.33 24.68
N GLY A 231 6.50 -2.95 23.81
CA GLY A 231 5.88 -1.63 23.76
C GLY A 231 6.62 -0.63 22.87
N SER A 232 7.89 -0.89 22.51
CA SER A 232 8.63 -0.05 21.56
C SER A 232 7.99 -0.08 20.18
N GLU A 233 8.13 1.02 19.47
CA GLU A 233 7.66 1.20 18.11
C GLU A 233 8.77 0.85 17.12
N VAL A 234 8.40 0.11 16.08
CA VAL A 234 9.25 -0.29 14.97
C VAL A 234 8.68 0.25 13.66
N LEU A 235 9.58 0.59 12.75
CA LEU A 235 9.30 0.92 11.36
C LEU A 235 9.63 -0.29 10.49
N VAL A 236 8.72 -0.66 9.60
CA VAL A 236 8.98 -1.44 8.40
C VAL A 236 8.94 -0.45 7.24
N THR A 237 10.04 -0.31 6.51
CA THR A 237 10.15 0.64 5.41
C THR A 237 9.22 0.26 4.25
N SER A 238 9.02 1.19 3.30
CA SER A 238 8.25 0.86 2.09
C SER A 238 8.90 -0.31 1.36
N HIS A 239 8.07 -1.25 0.91
CA HIS A 239 8.50 -2.47 0.23
C HIS A 239 7.81 -2.65 -1.13
N THR A 240 7.20 -1.57 -1.63
CA THR A 240 6.56 -1.48 -2.95
C THR A 240 7.11 -0.26 -3.70
N SER A 241 6.72 -0.09 -4.96
CA SER A 241 6.98 1.12 -5.76
C SER A 241 6.39 2.42 -5.17
N ARG A 242 5.52 2.32 -4.15
CA ARG A 242 4.95 3.48 -3.48
C ARG A 242 5.91 4.06 -2.43
N TRP A 243 6.08 5.37 -2.45
CA TRP A 243 6.95 6.06 -1.48
C TRP A 243 6.37 6.13 -0.07
N ASP A 244 5.06 5.97 0.07
CA ASP A 244 4.29 6.13 1.30
C ASP A 244 3.85 4.80 1.94
N ASP A 245 4.25 3.64 1.40
CA ASP A 245 3.81 2.31 1.84
C ASP A 245 4.64 1.72 2.99
N HIS A 246 5.07 2.58 3.90
CA HIS A 246 5.73 2.20 5.14
C HIS A 246 4.70 1.80 6.19
N VAL A 247 5.13 1.05 7.21
CA VAL A 247 4.25 0.66 8.32
C VAL A 247 4.96 0.78 9.65
N THR A 248 4.33 1.42 10.63
CA THR A 248 4.79 1.38 12.03
C THR A 248 3.95 0.44 12.88
N ARG A 249 4.60 -0.28 13.79
CA ARG A 249 3.94 -1.20 14.73
C ARG A 249 4.58 -1.15 16.10
N ARG A 250 3.82 -1.55 17.11
CA ARG A 250 4.34 -1.76 18.47
C ARG A 250 4.65 -3.23 18.70
N ILE A 251 5.77 -3.47 19.37
CA ILE A 251 6.18 -4.81 19.79
C ILE A 251 5.26 -5.29 20.91
N ARG A 252 4.58 -6.42 20.69
CA ARG A 252 3.73 -7.09 21.68
C ARG A 252 4.51 -8.11 22.51
N SER A 253 5.36 -8.90 21.88
CA SER A 253 6.26 -9.85 22.54
C SER A 253 7.53 -10.09 21.73
N ILE A 254 8.60 -10.47 22.41
CA ILE A 254 9.85 -10.95 21.81
C ILE A 254 10.12 -12.32 22.42
N GLU A 255 10.15 -13.34 21.57
CA GLU A 255 10.32 -14.74 21.96
C GLU A 255 11.47 -15.36 21.17
N ASN A 256 12.11 -16.40 21.72
CA ASN A 256 13.07 -17.18 20.93
C ASN A 256 12.34 -17.79 19.72
N HIS A 257 13.02 -17.76 18.57
CA HIS A 257 12.59 -18.50 17.39
C HIS A 257 13.13 -19.93 17.46
N ASP A 258 12.48 -20.87 16.77
CA ASP A 258 12.92 -22.27 16.72
C ASP A 258 14.28 -22.43 16.00
N GLU A 259 14.57 -21.52 15.06
CA GLU A 259 15.87 -21.42 14.41
C GLU A 259 16.87 -20.62 15.27
N GLU A 260 18.04 -21.20 15.52
CA GLU A 260 19.10 -20.57 16.28
C GLU A 260 19.57 -19.27 15.61
N GLY A 261 19.85 -18.24 16.41
CA GLY A 261 20.30 -16.94 15.90
C GLY A 261 19.17 -15.97 15.54
N TYR A 262 17.90 -16.36 15.72
CA TYR A 262 16.74 -15.51 15.46
C TYR A 262 15.79 -15.39 16.67
N VAL A 263 15.00 -14.33 16.66
CA VAL A 263 13.88 -14.09 17.58
C VAL A 263 12.60 -13.81 16.80
N LYS A 264 11.47 -14.23 17.37
CA LYS A 264 10.13 -13.94 16.87
C LYS A 264 9.59 -12.72 17.61
N VAL A 265 9.30 -11.66 16.86
CA VAL A 265 8.74 -10.41 17.37
C VAL A 265 7.28 -10.32 16.95
N SER A 266 6.35 -10.48 17.89
CA SER A 266 4.92 -10.28 17.62
C SER A 266 4.56 -8.79 17.62
N LEU A 267 3.70 -8.40 16.69
CA LEU A 267 3.22 -7.03 16.51
C LEU A 267 1.83 -6.87 17.14
N ASN A 268 1.45 -5.62 17.46
CA ASN A 268 0.12 -5.30 17.95
C ASN A 268 -0.97 -5.48 16.89
N GLU A 269 -0.62 -5.29 15.62
CA GLU A 269 -1.52 -5.36 14.47
C GLU A 269 -0.79 -6.01 13.28
N PRO A 270 -1.52 -6.72 12.38
CA PRO A 270 -0.93 -7.27 11.17
C PRO A 270 -0.33 -6.20 10.25
N ILE A 271 0.66 -6.60 9.48
CA ILE A 271 1.27 -5.84 8.39
C ILE A 271 1.12 -6.60 7.07
N GLY A 272 1.38 -5.92 5.95
CA GLY A 272 1.55 -6.57 4.65
C GLY A 272 2.70 -7.58 4.65
N ARG A 273 2.97 -8.20 3.52
CA ARG A 273 4.09 -9.16 3.37
C ARG A 273 5.30 -8.44 2.80
N PRO A 274 6.21 -7.90 3.64
CA PRO A 274 7.41 -7.25 3.14
C PRO A 274 8.31 -8.25 2.41
N LEU A 275 9.21 -7.72 1.58
CA LEU A 275 10.30 -8.51 1.02
C LEU A 275 11.18 -8.99 2.17
N THR A 276 11.48 -10.28 2.20
CA THR A 276 12.28 -10.90 3.26
C THR A 276 13.58 -11.45 2.69
N LEU A 277 14.56 -11.74 3.55
CA LEU A 277 15.77 -12.45 3.11
C LEU A 277 15.47 -13.82 2.47
N GLY A 278 14.34 -14.44 2.83
CA GLY A 278 13.90 -15.72 2.25
C GLY A 278 13.23 -15.57 0.89
N SER A 279 12.42 -14.52 0.69
CA SER A 279 11.72 -14.28 -0.58
C SER A 279 12.58 -13.54 -1.59
N HIS A 280 13.36 -12.55 -1.15
CA HIS A 280 14.20 -11.74 -2.01
C HIS A 280 15.50 -11.31 -1.31
N PRO A 281 16.56 -12.15 -1.32
CA PRO A 281 17.80 -11.89 -0.59
C PRO A 281 18.49 -10.56 -0.92
N SER A 282 18.24 -10.02 -2.12
CA SER A 282 18.82 -8.76 -2.58
C SER A 282 18.06 -7.54 -2.08
N TYR A 283 16.77 -7.64 -1.76
CA TYR A 283 15.88 -6.50 -1.48
C TYR A 283 15.03 -6.70 -0.22
N ALA A 284 15.53 -7.45 0.75
CA ALA A 284 14.84 -7.60 2.03
C ALA A 284 14.61 -6.23 2.68
N THR A 285 13.37 -6.00 3.11
CA THR A 285 12.90 -4.74 3.68
C THR A 285 13.58 -4.45 5.02
N GLU A 286 13.91 -3.19 5.24
CA GLU A 286 14.51 -2.71 6.48
C GLU A 286 13.48 -2.65 7.61
N VAL A 287 13.91 -3.08 8.80
CA VAL A 287 13.15 -2.93 10.04
C VAL A 287 13.98 -2.13 11.03
N ALA A 288 13.45 -1.01 11.51
CA ALA A 288 14.16 -0.08 12.38
C ALA A 288 13.42 0.17 13.70
N LEU A 289 14.15 0.28 14.80
CA LEU A 289 13.59 0.71 16.09
C LEU A 289 13.45 2.22 16.12
N LEU A 290 12.22 2.72 16.27
CA LEU A 290 11.94 4.16 16.34
C LEU A 290 12.05 4.72 17.77
N SER A 291 11.70 3.93 18.78
CA SER A 291 11.67 4.41 20.16
C SER A 291 13.08 4.66 20.73
N ARG A 292 13.23 5.77 21.48
CA ARG A 292 14.38 6.06 22.34
C ARG A 292 13.92 6.41 23.76
N ASN A 293 14.83 6.32 24.72
CA ASN A 293 14.53 6.62 26.14
C ASN A 293 14.49 8.13 26.43
N ILE A 294 15.23 8.92 25.66
CA ILE A 294 15.27 10.37 25.76
C ILE A 294 14.61 10.92 24.50
N VAL A 295 13.49 11.63 24.69
CA VAL A 295 12.71 12.23 23.61
C VAL A 295 12.69 13.74 23.80
N PHE A 296 13.19 14.45 22.80
CA PHE A 296 12.99 15.88 22.62
C PHE A 296 11.75 16.06 21.76
N GLU A 297 10.68 16.58 22.36
CA GLU A 297 9.41 16.84 21.67
C GLU A 297 9.32 18.34 21.36
N GLY A 298 9.18 18.63 20.07
CA GLY A 298 9.10 19.98 19.52
C GLY A 298 7.68 20.33 19.13
N ASP A 299 7.32 21.60 19.34
CA ASP A 299 6.13 22.24 18.79
C ASP A 299 6.58 23.58 18.16
N ASN A 300 5.99 23.95 17.02
CA ASN A 300 6.22 25.24 16.33
C ASN A 300 7.70 25.69 16.24
N GLY A 301 8.53 24.98 15.48
CA GLY A 301 9.89 25.43 15.16
C GLY A 301 10.96 25.19 16.21
N ALA A 302 10.74 24.21 17.09
CA ALA A 302 11.82 23.67 17.91
C ALA A 302 12.98 23.19 17.03
N HIS A 303 14.18 23.68 17.28
CA HIS A 303 15.39 23.33 16.53
C HIS A 303 16.59 23.25 17.46
N MET A 304 17.64 22.57 17.02
CA MET A 304 18.92 22.52 17.71
C MET A 304 20.03 22.96 16.76
N THR A 305 20.62 24.11 17.05
CA THR A 305 21.77 24.62 16.31
C THR A 305 23.03 24.50 17.15
N ILE A 306 23.98 23.74 16.64
CA ILE A 306 25.35 23.69 17.10
C ILE A 306 26.09 24.83 16.42
N LEU A 307 26.44 25.84 17.21
CA LEU A 307 27.29 26.94 16.77
C LEU A 307 28.76 26.58 16.94
N LYS A 308 29.62 27.34 16.26
CA LYS A 308 31.07 27.24 16.39
C LYS A 308 31.53 27.26 17.85
N THR A 309 31.97 26.10 18.32
CA THR A 309 32.47 25.85 19.67
C THR A 309 33.88 25.27 19.58
N PRO A 310 34.92 26.11 19.43
CA PRO A 310 36.30 25.63 19.30
C PRO A 310 36.70 24.74 20.48
N ASP A 311 37.40 23.65 20.18
CA ASP A 311 37.91 22.69 21.16
C ASP A 311 36.82 21.97 21.99
N GLN A 312 35.58 21.91 21.51
CA GLN A 312 34.49 21.18 22.15
C GLN A 312 33.86 20.15 21.20
N ASP A 313 33.91 18.90 21.62
CA ASP A 313 33.32 17.79 20.90
C ASP A 313 31.79 17.79 21.14
N GLN A 314 31.01 17.69 20.06
CA GLN A 314 29.55 17.67 20.14
C GLN A 314 29.04 16.25 19.92
N ILE A 315 28.57 15.59 20.98
CA ILE A 315 28.13 14.20 20.94
C ILE A 315 26.62 14.14 21.17
N VAL A 316 25.86 13.91 20.10
CA VAL A 316 24.41 13.70 20.11
C VAL A 316 24.15 12.23 19.80
N GLN A 317 23.82 11.44 20.81
CA GLN A 317 23.71 9.99 20.65
C GLN A 317 22.52 9.35 21.38
N GLY A 318 21.79 8.48 20.67
CA GLY A 318 20.76 7.62 21.25
C GLY A 318 19.49 8.34 21.70
N VAL A 319 19.21 9.52 21.14
CA VAL A 319 18.04 10.35 21.48
C VAL A 319 17.04 10.43 20.33
N GLU A 320 15.79 10.75 20.63
CA GLU A 320 14.74 11.01 19.65
C GLU A 320 14.45 12.51 19.57
N PHE A 321 14.39 13.06 18.36
CA PHE A 321 13.83 14.38 18.05
C PHE A 321 12.49 14.17 17.34
N ARG A 322 11.39 14.66 17.91
CA ARG A 322 10.05 14.50 17.35
C ARG A 322 9.37 15.85 17.13
N GLY A 323 8.85 16.10 15.93
CA GLY A 323 8.13 17.35 15.63
C GLY A 323 9.03 18.59 15.54
N PHE A 324 10.35 18.40 15.41
CA PHE A 324 11.31 19.49 15.26
C PHE A 324 11.27 20.10 13.86
N GLY A 325 11.89 21.27 13.72
CA GLY A 325 11.93 22.08 12.51
C GLY A 325 10.67 22.90 12.27
N GLU A 326 10.75 23.82 11.31
CA GLU A 326 9.62 24.63 10.87
C GLU A 326 9.62 24.75 9.35
N GLU A 327 8.51 24.34 8.75
CA GLU A 327 8.35 24.30 7.30
C GLU A 327 8.50 25.70 6.70
N GLY A 328 9.38 25.85 5.71
CA GLY A 328 9.62 27.14 5.05
C GLY A 328 10.43 28.14 5.88
N VAL A 329 10.94 27.76 7.05
CA VAL A 329 11.80 28.62 7.88
C VAL A 329 13.23 28.11 7.86
N HIS A 330 14.12 28.95 7.32
CA HIS A 330 15.55 28.64 7.24
C HIS A 330 16.18 28.53 8.64
N ASN A 331 17.16 27.63 8.80
CA ASN A 331 17.87 27.34 10.05
C ASN A 331 17.03 26.75 11.20
N SER A 332 15.78 26.37 10.95
CA SER A 332 14.92 25.68 11.91
C SER A 332 14.89 24.18 11.59
N TYR A 333 15.88 23.44 12.10
CA TYR A 333 16.08 22.01 11.82
C TYR A 333 16.30 21.17 13.09
N PRO A 334 16.01 19.86 13.09
CA PRO A 334 16.23 18.99 14.24
C PRO A 334 17.67 19.00 14.75
N ILE A 335 18.66 18.91 13.86
CA ILE A 335 20.09 18.98 14.18
C ILE A 335 20.77 19.80 13.09
N HIS A 336 21.36 20.94 13.46
CA HIS A 336 22.04 21.83 12.53
C HIS A 336 23.44 22.19 13.04
N PHE A 337 24.49 21.87 12.29
CA PHE A 337 25.84 22.39 12.52
C PHE A 337 26.06 23.61 11.64
N ASP A 338 26.15 24.78 12.26
CA ASP A 338 26.26 26.07 11.57
C ASP A 338 27.68 26.63 11.74
N SER A 339 28.43 26.63 10.62
CA SER A 339 29.75 27.24 10.50
C SER A 339 30.75 26.83 11.59
N CYS A 340 30.76 25.54 11.96
CA CYS A 340 31.64 24.99 12.99
C CYS A 340 33.09 24.78 12.52
N ASN A 341 33.38 24.98 11.23
CA ASN A 341 34.69 24.75 10.60
C ASN A 341 35.15 23.29 10.72
N ASP A 342 36.01 22.95 11.68
CA ASP A 342 36.48 21.58 11.90
C ASP A 342 35.79 21.02 13.15
N SER A 343 35.18 19.84 12.99
CA SER A 343 34.42 19.15 14.04
C SER A 343 34.77 17.65 14.06
N SER A 344 36.06 17.34 13.87
CA SER A 344 36.61 15.97 13.75
C SER A 344 36.23 14.97 14.85
N ASN A 345 35.84 15.44 16.04
CA ASN A 345 35.45 14.59 17.16
C ASN A 345 33.93 14.64 17.45
N SER A 346 33.17 15.42 16.69
CA SER A 346 31.71 15.53 16.86
C SER A 346 31.01 14.34 16.22
N ILE A 347 30.00 13.83 16.92
CA ILE A 347 29.27 12.61 16.56
C ILE A 347 27.77 12.87 16.67
N VAL A 348 27.05 12.53 15.61
CA VAL A 348 25.59 12.39 15.58
C VAL A 348 25.28 10.94 15.29
N SER A 349 24.89 10.15 16.32
CA SER A 349 24.66 8.71 16.10
C SER A 349 23.51 8.06 16.82
N LYS A 350 22.95 7.00 16.24
CA LYS A 350 21.87 6.19 16.86
C LYS A 350 20.63 6.98 17.24
N ASN A 351 20.44 8.17 16.68
CA ASN A 351 19.30 9.02 16.97
C ASN A 351 18.10 8.63 16.11
N THR A 352 16.91 9.00 16.55
CA THR A 352 15.70 8.99 15.71
C THR A 352 15.21 10.41 15.49
N ILE A 353 14.88 10.75 14.24
CA ILE A 353 14.32 12.05 13.86
C ILE A 353 12.96 11.76 13.23
N ARG A 354 11.89 12.13 13.91
CA ARG A 354 10.51 11.75 13.55
C ARG A 354 9.65 12.95 13.28
N GLU A 355 8.86 12.86 12.22
CA GLU A 355 7.87 13.89 11.87
C GLU A 355 8.50 15.28 11.84
N SER A 356 9.70 15.39 11.26
CA SER A 356 10.38 16.68 11.15
C SER A 356 9.66 17.56 10.14
N ASN A 357 9.35 18.80 10.53
CA ASN A 357 8.64 19.74 9.67
C ASN A 357 9.54 20.39 8.62
N GLN A 358 10.87 20.27 8.74
CA GLN A 358 11.83 20.75 7.76
C GLN A 358 13.19 20.11 8.02
N ARG A 359 13.73 19.39 7.03
CA ARG A 359 15.07 18.78 7.09
C ARG A 359 15.29 17.85 8.28
N CYS A 360 16.47 17.24 8.40
CA CYS A 360 16.81 16.37 9.52
C CYS A 360 18.14 16.79 10.13
N VAL A 361 19.24 16.35 9.52
CA VAL A 361 20.60 16.69 9.93
C VAL A 361 21.18 17.58 8.86
N VAL A 362 21.47 18.82 9.21
CA VAL A 362 22.05 19.83 8.32
C VAL A 362 23.47 20.12 8.77
N ILE A 363 24.41 19.98 7.85
CA ILE A 363 25.81 20.35 8.04
C ILE A 363 26.10 21.50 7.08
N ASP A 364 26.36 22.69 7.64
CA ASP A 364 26.67 23.92 6.92
C ASP A 364 28.04 24.46 7.34
N GLU A 365 28.90 24.76 6.35
CA GLU A 365 30.30 25.22 6.50
C GLU A 365 31.09 24.45 7.60
N THR A 366 30.82 23.15 7.73
CA THR A 366 31.33 22.28 8.79
C THR A 366 31.93 20.99 8.23
N ASN A 367 33.08 20.59 8.77
CA ASN A 367 33.92 19.50 8.26
C ASN A 367 34.16 18.41 9.31
N ASN A 368 34.43 17.20 8.83
CA ASN A 368 34.88 16.05 9.63
C ASN A 368 33.91 15.55 10.72
N VAL A 369 32.60 15.82 10.60
CA VAL A 369 31.59 15.27 11.53
C VAL A 369 31.30 13.80 11.18
N LEU A 370 31.11 12.95 12.20
CA LEU A 370 30.61 11.59 12.04
C LEU A 370 29.09 11.56 12.24
N ILE A 371 28.34 11.19 11.20
CA ILE A 371 26.89 11.02 11.20
C ILE A 371 26.59 9.55 10.92
N GLU A 372 26.29 8.75 11.94
CA GLU A 372 26.11 7.30 11.76
C GLU A 372 24.93 6.66 12.48
N GLU A 373 24.35 5.62 11.86
CA GLU A 373 23.29 4.80 12.47
C GLU A 373 22.04 5.60 12.92
N ASN A 374 21.77 6.76 12.30
CA ASN A 374 20.57 7.53 12.58
C ASN A 374 19.39 7.05 11.73
N VAL A 375 18.18 7.16 12.28
CA VAL A 375 16.93 6.85 11.58
C VAL A 375 16.10 8.12 11.48
N ALA A 376 15.87 8.60 10.26
CA ALA A 376 14.93 9.67 9.99
C ALA A 376 13.66 9.11 9.36
N PHE A 377 12.49 9.50 9.89
CA PHE A 377 11.21 8.96 9.47
C PHE A 377 10.13 10.05 9.45
N GLY A 378 9.47 10.25 8.32
CA GLY A 378 8.36 11.21 8.19
C GLY A 378 8.81 12.67 8.13
N ASN A 379 9.99 12.96 7.62
CA ASN A 379 10.45 14.36 7.45
C ASN A 379 9.80 15.03 6.24
N LYS A 380 9.73 16.37 6.28
CA LYS A 380 9.45 17.21 5.12
C LYS A 380 10.73 17.85 4.57
N GLY A 381 10.80 18.00 3.25
CA GLY A 381 11.96 18.57 2.55
C GLY A 381 13.09 17.56 2.40
N HIS A 382 14.31 18.06 2.15
CA HIS A 382 15.51 17.21 2.21
C HIS A 382 15.67 16.61 3.62
N CYS A 383 16.60 15.70 3.88
CA CYS A 383 16.77 15.15 5.24
C CYS A 383 18.21 15.26 5.76
N PHE A 384 19.13 14.47 5.22
CA PHE A 384 20.56 14.58 5.50
C PHE A 384 21.17 15.53 4.47
N VAL A 385 21.63 16.69 4.91
CA VAL A 385 21.94 17.86 4.08
C VAL A 385 23.38 18.30 4.31
N LEU A 386 24.11 18.51 3.21
CA LEU A 386 25.28 19.39 3.15
C LEU A 386 24.87 20.67 2.42
N GLU A 387 25.01 21.85 3.03
CA GLU A 387 24.35 23.08 2.55
C GLU A 387 25.20 23.95 1.61
N ALA A 388 26.43 24.30 2.00
CA ALA A 388 27.24 25.31 1.31
C ALA A 388 28.04 24.78 0.11
N GLY A 389 28.38 23.49 0.10
CA GLY A 389 29.18 22.82 -0.92
C GLY A 389 30.68 22.84 -0.65
N THR A 390 31.10 23.51 0.43
CA THR A 390 32.49 23.61 0.88
C THR A 390 32.85 22.61 1.98
N GLU A 391 31.86 21.87 2.48
CA GLU A 391 32.00 20.85 3.50
C GLU A 391 32.79 19.66 2.97
N VAL A 392 33.80 19.24 3.72
CA VAL A 392 34.69 18.14 3.40
C VAL A 392 34.89 17.20 4.59
N GLY A 393 35.16 15.93 4.28
CA GLY A 393 35.57 14.94 5.27
C GLY A 393 34.47 14.46 6.22
N ASN A 394 33.22 14.93 6.07
CA ASN A 394 32.09 14.41 6.84
C ASN A 394 31.78 12.96 6.43
N ILE A 395 31.39 12.15 7.40
CA ILE A 395 31.13 10.72 7.22
C ILE A 395 29.67 10.44 7.53
N PHE A 396 28.90 10.12 6.49
CA PHE A 396 27.53 9.62 6.59
C PHE A 396 27.54 8.11 6.43
N LYS A 397 27.31 7.39 7.51
CA LYS A 397 27.46 5.94 7.55
C LYS A 397 26.25 5.22 8.14
N SER A 398 25.68 4.27 7.41
CA SER A 398 24.60 3.41 7.92
C SER A 398 23.38 4.20 8.45
N ASN A 399 23.11 5.38 7.90
CA ASN A 399 21.89 6.12 8.21
C ASN A 399 20.74 5.60 7.35
N LEU A 400 19.55 5.59 7.93
CA LEU A 400 18.29 5.27 7.26
C LEU A 400 17.42 6.52 7.22
N GLY A 401 17.00 6.93 6.03
CA GLY A 401 15.90 7.87 5.88
C GLY A 401 14.71 7.20 5.20
N ALA A 402 13.51 7.48 5.68
CA ALA A 402 12.28 6.89 5.17
C ALA A 402 11.09 7.86 5.23
N PHE A 403 10.19 7.73 4.26
CA PHE A 403 8.96 8.53 4.16
C PHE A 403 9.23 10.04 4.13
N SER A 404 10.10 10.49 3.22
CA SER A 404 10.35 11.91 2.95
C SER A 404 9.21 12.51 2.12
N GLN A 405 8.67 13.62 2.60
CA GLN A 405 7.52 14.32 2.01
C GLN A 405 7.94 15.67 1.43
N ARG A 406 7.25 16.13 0.38
CA ARG A 406 7.44 17.48 -0.13
C ARG A 406 6.98 18.53 0.88
N VAL A 407 7.66 19.68 0.91
CA VAL A 407 7.14 20.88 1.58
C VAL A 407 6.08 21.56 0.71
N GLN A 408 5.15 22.27 1.34
CA GLN A 408 4.24 23.22 0.70
C GLN A 408 4.85 24.61 0.58
N SER A 409 5.75 24.96 1.50
CA SER A 409 6.52 26.20 1.47
C SER A 409 8.02 25.92 1.52
N VAL A 410 8.77 26.37 0.52
CA VAL A 410 10.23 26.32 0.55
C VAL A 410 10.78 27.45 1.43
N PRO A 411 11.92 27.26 2.12
CA PRO A 411 12.58 28.34 2.82
C PRO A 411 13.02 29.45 1.85
N GLU A 412 12.38 30.62 1.92
CA GLU A 412 12.78 31.77 1.11
C GLU A 412 13.59 32.77 1.96
N THR A 413 14.90 32.82 1.73
CA THR A 413 15.73 33.97 2.14
C THR A 413 16.05 34.83 0.92
N SER A 414 16.46 36.09 1.15
CA SER A 414 16.93 36.96 0.05
C SER A 414 18.13 36.40 -0.70
N GLU A 415 18.88 35.48 -0.09
CA GLU A 415 20.07 34.82 -0.63
C GLU A 415 19.73 33.59 -1.49
N TYR A 416 18.67 32.86 -1.13
CA TYR A 416 18.24 31.61 -1.78
C TYR A 416 16.97 31.73 -2.62
N LYS A 417 16.50 32.95 -2.92
CA LYS A 417 15.25 33.16 -3.65
C LYS A 417 15.22 32.38 -4.97
N GLY A 418 14.34 31.38 -5.05
CA GLY A 418 14.16 30.50 -6.21
C GLY A 418 15.26 29.47 -6.43
N LYS A 419 16.09 29.19 -5.43
CA LYS A 419 17.18 28.19 -5.46
C LYS A 419 16.95 27.00 -4.53
N GLU A 420 16.06 27.12 -3.54
CA GLU A 420 15.70 25.99 -2.69
C GLU A 420 14.82 24.98 -3.41
N THR A 421 15.09 23.71 -3.13
CA THR A 421 14.53 22.54 -3.82
C THR A 421 13.86 21.55 -2.86
N ASP A 422 13.60 21.98 -1.62
CA ASP A 422 12.92 21.17 -0.60
C ASP A 422 11.50 20.72 -1.02
N ASP A 423 10.88 21.34 -2.03
CA ASP A 423 9.61 20.91 -2.62
C ASP A 423 9.74 19.67 -3.53
N THR A 424 10.97 19.26 -3.83
CA THR A 424 11.37 17.99 -4.46
C THR A 424 12.38 17.27 -3.55
N PRO A 425 11.92 16.63 -2.46
CA PRO A 425 12.78 16.22 -1.36
C PRO A 425 13.80 15.18 -1.79
N ALA A 426 14.94 15.15 -1.10
CA ALA A 426 15.93 14.09 -1.24
C ALA A 426 16.33 13.62 0.15
N ILE A 427 16.35 12.31 0.38
CA ILE A 427 16.74 11.77 1.69
C ILE A 427 18.19 12.15 1.99
N PHE A 428 19.09 12.02 1.00
CA PHE A 428 20.46 12.51 1.08
C PHE A 428 20.67 13.59 0.01
N TRP A 429 20.76 14.84 0.45
CA TRP A 429 20.96 15.99 -0.43
C TRP A 429 22.34 16.60 -0.17
N MET A 430 23.10 16.80 -1.24
CA MET A 430 24.53 17.05 -1.15
C MET A 430 24.94 18.17 -2.10
N SER A 431 25.37 19.30 -1.55
CA SER A 431 25.92 20.40 -2.34
C SER A 431 27.42 20.29 -2.60
N GLY A 432 28.14 19.41 -1.88
CA GLY A 432 29.59 19.21 -1.98
C GLY A 432 30.00 17.73 -2.02
N PRO A 433 30.88 17.29 -2.96
CA PRO A 433 31.14 15.86 -3.17
C PRO A 433 32.20 15.27 -2.22
N SER A 434 33.05 16.07 -1.59
CA SER A 434 34.25 15.59 -0.85
C SER A 434 33.95 15.04 0.55
N ASN A 435 32.96 14.14 0.63
CA ASN A 435 32.46 13.51 1.84
C ASN A 435 32.29 11.99 1.63
N TYR A 436 32.08 11.25 2.72
CA TYR A 436 31.97 9.79 2.71
C TYR A 436 30.51 9.36 2.91
N TRP A 437 29.97 8.59 1.96
CA TRP A 437 28.59 8.09 1.96
C TRP A 437 28.61 6.57 1.92
N ILE A 438 28.45 5.92 3.07
CA ILE A 438 28.76 4.50 3.24
C ILE A 438 27.56 3.76 3.83
N GLY A 439 26.95 2.85 3.07
CA GLY A 439 25.93 1.95 3.61
C GLY A 439 24.63 2.64 4.04
N ASN A 440 24.33 3.83 3.52
CA ASN A 440 23.11 4.54 3.85
C ASN A 440 21.93 4.01 3.03
N VAL A 441 20.72 4.11 3.58
CA VAL A 441 19.49 3.62 2.97
C VAL A 441 18.48 4.76 2.84
N ALA A 442 18.01 4.97 1.61
CA ALA A 442 16.91 5.87 1.27
C ALA A 442 15.67 5.05 0.89
N ALA A 443 14.67 5.01 1.76
CA ALA A 443 13.54 4.08 1.67
C ALA A 443 12.18 4.81 1.71
N GLY A 444 11.65 5.21 0.56
CA GLY A 444 10.41 6.00 0.51
C GLY A 444 10.68 7.51 0.45
N SER A 445 10.68 8.07 -0.75
CA SER A 445 10.81 9.52 -0.96
C SER A 445 9.83 10.01 -2.02
N GLU A 446 9.09 11.07 -1.72
CA GLU A 446 8.26 11.76 -2.74
C GLU A 446 9.13 12.45 -3.81
N GLY A 447 10.45 12.54 -3.60
CA GLY A 447 11.43 13.01 -4.57
C GLY A 447 12.52 11.96 -4.81
N TYR A 448 13.78 12.34 -4.58
CA TYR A 448 14.98 11.54 -4.84
C TYR A 448 15.43 10.73 -3.62
N GLY A 449 16.20 9.66 -3.87
CA GLY A 449 16.97 8.99 -2.82
C GLY A 449 18.23 9.79 -2.45
N PHE A 450 19.11 9.96 -3.43
CA PHE A 450 20.37 10.72 -3.35
C PHE A 450 20.40 11.81 -4.41
N TRP A 451 20.73 13.04 -4.03
CA TRP A 451 20.83 14.15 -4.96
C TRP A 451 22.12 14.96 -4.73
N PHE A 452 23.01 14.93 -5.71
CA PHE A 452 24.14 15.85 -5.83
C PHE A 452 23.70 17.12 -6.57
N GLU A 453 23.39 18.17 -5.81
CA GLU A 453 23.03 19.49 -6.31
C GLU A 453 24.13 20.49 -5.96
N PHE A 454 25.19 20.53 -6.76
CA PHE A 454 26.33 21.40 -6.50
C PHE A 454 25.93 22.88 -6.51
N ARG A 455 26.09 23.54 -5.36
CA ARG A 455 25.89 24.99 -5.22
C ARG A 455 27.25 25.67 -5.26
N THR A 456 27.41 26.70 -6.10
CA THR A 456 28.70 27.40 -6.25
C THR A 456 28.86 28.63 -5.36
N ASN A 457 27.83 29.03 -4.59
CA ASN A 457 27.78 30.38 -4.02
C ASN A 457 27.28 30.41 -2.56
N HIS A 458 28.20 30.50 -1.60
CA HIS A 458 27.99 31.19 -0.31
C HIS A 458 28.85 32.46 -0.15
N TYR A 459 29.78 32.74 -1.07
CA TYR A 459 30.66 33.90 -0.96
C TYR A 459 30.91 34.54 -2.32
N GLU A 460 29.95 35.34 -2.80
CA GLU A 460 30.26 36.52 -3.64
C GLU A 460 30.73 37.71 -2.77
N ASP A 461 31.08 37.51 -1.49
CA ASP A 461 31.79 38.55 -0.74
C ASP A 461 33.26 38.56 -1.15
N THR A 462 33.58 39.64 -1.87
CA THR A 462 34.85 40.04 -2.49
C THR A 462 36.11 40.07 -1.59
N GLN A 463 36.10 39.40 -0.43
CA GLN A 463 37.20 39.44 0.55
C GLN A 463 37.74 38.10 1.05
N ARG A 464 37.22 36.93 0.65
CA ARG A 464 37.91 35.65 0.89
C ARG A 464 38.91 35.37 -0.23
N THR A 465 40.19 35.58 0.07
CA THR A 465 41.33 35.33 -0.81
C THR A 465 41.42 33.84 -1.22
N SER A 466 41.36 33.58 -2.54
CA SER A 466 42.05 32.51 -3.29
C SER A 466 41.92 31.04 -2.79
N PHE A 467 41.41 30.18 -3.68
CA PHE A 467 41.43 28.70 -3.65
C PHE A 467 40.30 27.96 -2.90
N VAL A 468 39.04 28.10 -3.35
CA VAL A 468 38.04 27.03 -3.14
C VAL A 468 37.78 26.40 -4.51
N ASP A 469 38.15 25.12 -4.67
CA ASP A 469 37.82 24.37 -5.89
C ASP A 469 36.29 24.32 -6.03
N SER A 470 35.77 24.56 -7.24
CA SER A 470 34.33 24.49 -7.49
C SER A 470 33.80 23.10 -7.09
N PRO A 471 32.67 23.00 -6.36
CA PRO A 471 32.09 21.70 -5.97
C PRO A 471 31.85 20.77 -7.16
N HIS A 472 31.62 21.33 -8.35
CA HIS A 472 31.52 20.60 -9.61
C HIS A 472 32.81 19.82 -10.01
N SER A 473 33.96 20.17 -9.45
CA SER A 473 35.28 19.61 -9.79
C SER A 473 36.00 18.94 -8.62
N MET A 474 35.48 19.13 -7.40
CA MET A 474 36.01 18.52 -6.20
C MET A 474 35.90 16.99 -6.27
N PRO A 475 36.86 16.23 -5.70
CA PRO A 475 36.80 14.78 -5.72
C PRO A 475 35.70 14.24 -4.80
N LEU A 476 34.97 13.22 -5.25
CA LEU A 476 34.13 12.40 -4.38
C LEU A 476 35.03 11.45 -3.59
N ASN A 477 34.99 11.51 -2.27
CA ASN A 477 35.82 10.63 -1.43
C ASN A 477 35.31 9.20 -1.51
N GLU A 478 34.08 8.94 -1.05
CA GLU A 478 33.52 7.60 -1.04
C GLU A 478 32.00 7.63 -1.21
N PHE A 479 31.49 6.80 -2.12
CA PHE A 479 30.08 6.49 -2.24
C PHE A 479 29.96 4.99 -2.44
N GLN A 480 29.71 4.26 -1.36
CA GLN A 480 29.70 2.80 -1.40
C GLN A 480 28.55 2.17 -0.61
N ASN A 481 28.06 1.03 -1.13
CA ASN A 481 27.06 0.18 -0.48
C ASN A 481 25.75 0.92 -0.10
N ASN A 482 25.47 2.07 -0.71
CA ASN A 482 24.23 2.81 -0.48
C ASN A 482 23.06 2.12 -1.19
N VAL A 483 21.86 2.31 -0.65
CA VAL A 483 20.62 1.72 -1.15
C VAL A 483 19.59 2.84 -1.33
N ALA A 484 18.87 2.83 -2.45
CA ALA A 484 17.71 3.70 -2.66
C ALA A 484 16.55 2.89 -3.24
N HIS A 485 15.35 3.04 -2.66
CA HIS A 485 14.14 2.40 -3.19
C HIS A 485 12.87 3.17 -2.85
N SER A 486 11.78 2.76 -3.51
CA SER A 486 10.43 3.29 -3.25
C SER A 486 10.38 4.81 -3.42
N SER A 487 11.06 5.36 -4.43
CA SER A 487 11.12 6.80 -4.67
C SER A 487 10.33 7.19 -5.91
N VAL A 488 9.69 8.36 -5.87
CA VAL A 488 8.91 8.88 -7.01
C VAL A 488 9.84 9.34 -8.13
N GLU A 489 10.90 10.08 -7.79
CA GLU A 489 11.97 10.45 -8.73
C GLU A 489 13.09 9.40 -8.70
N GLU A 490 14.18 9.67 -9.40
CA GLU A 490 15.29 8.74 -9.53
C GLU A 490 16.02 8.44 -8.20
N SER A 491 16.64 7.26 -8.12
CA SER A 491 17.44 6.90 -6.94
C SER A 491 18.65 7.80 -6.73
N LEU A 492 19.30 8.21 -7.82
CA LEU A 492 20.50 9.05 -7.80
C LEU A 492 20.44 10.11 -8.88
N LYS A 493 20.46 11.38 -8.46
CA LYS A 493 20.54 12.54 -9.34
C LYS A 493 21.90 13.24 -9.23
N ILE A 494 22.53 13.51 -10.37
CA ILE A 494 23.80 14.23 -10.48
C ILE A 494 23.76 15.19 -11.66
N THR A 495 23.94 16.49 -11.40
CA THR A 495 23.96 17.51 -12.45
C THR A 495 25.25 18.31 -12.44
N GLY A 496 25.90 18.42 -13.60
CA GLY A 496 27.04 19.32 -13.79
C GLY A 496 28.36 18.85 -13.15
N TYR A 497 28.54 17.55 -12.88
CA TYR A 497 29.69 17.06 -12.13
C TYR A 497 30.83 16.59 -13.03
N THR A 498 32.00 17.20 -12.94
CA THR A 498 33.21 16.81 -13.66
C THR A 498 34.41 16.83 -12.71
N PRO A 499 34.53 15.84 -11.82
CA PRO A 499 35.56 15.83 -10.80
C PRO A 499 36.96 15.66 -11.38
N THR A 500 37.95 16.22 -10.69
CA THR A 500 39.38 16.09 -11.05
C THR A 500 39.90 14.65 -10.92
N ARG A 501 39.28 13.85 -10.05
CA ARG A 501 39.51 12.42 -9.90
C ARG A 501 38.23 11.66 -10.25
N THR A 502 38.34 10.53 -10.94
CA THR A 502 37.16 9.75 -11.33
C THR A 502 36.31 9.41 -10.10
N ALA A 503 35.09 9.92 -10.07
CA ALA A 503 34.13 9.61 -9.01
C ALA A 503 33.62 8.17 -9.19
N SER A 504 33.62 7.39 -8.11
CA SER A 504 33.28 5.98 -8.14
C SER A 504 32.06 5.70 -7.27
N ILE A 505 30.98 5.26 -7.91
CA ILE A 505 29.75 4.77 -7.26
C ILE A 505 29.90 3.25 -7.10
N GLN A 506 30.07 2.76 -5.88
CA GLN A 506 30.39 1.35 -5.63
C GLN A 506 29.22 0.61 -4.97
N ASN A 507 28.85 -0.55 -5.50
CA ASN A 507 27.81 -1.44 -4.95
C ASN A 507 26.49 -0.72 -4.63
N PHE A 508 26.11 0.25 -5.44
CA PHE A 508 24.85 0.97 -5.25
C PHE A 508 23.68 0.06 -5.60
N LYS A 509 22.67 0.00 -4.74
CA LYS A 509 21.46 -0.79 -4.96
C LYS A 509 20.29 0.15 -5.20
N SER A 510 19.58 -0.04 -6.30
CA SER A 510 18.43 0.79 -6.67
C SER A 510 17.29 -0.08 -7.17
N TYR A 511 16.11 0.01 -6.55
CA TYR A 511 14.96 -0.83 -6.88
C TYR A 511 13.64 -0.15 -6.52
N LEU A 512 12.52 -0.57 -7.13
CA LEU A 512 11.17 -0.01 -6.87
C LEU A 512 11.11 1.51 -7.08
N ILE A 513 11.68 2.01 -8.17
CA ILE A 513 11.74 3.44 -8.49
C ILE A 513 10.82 3.79 -9.65
N ASN A 514 10.00 4.83 -9.49
CA ASN A 514 8.94 5.14 -10.46
C ASN A 514 9.46 5.78 -11.75
N LYS A 515 10.50 6.62 -11.67
CA LYS A 515 11.06 7.34 -12.83
C LYS A 515 12.40 6.80 -13.33
N GLY A 516 12.91 5.72 -12.73
CA GLY A 516 14.14 5.05 -13.12
C GLY A 516 15.31 5.29 -12.16
N HIS A 517 16.44 4.64 -12.42
CA HIS A 517 17.51 4.53 -11.43
C HIS A 517 18.41 5.77 -11.32
N PHE A 518 18.68 6.44 -12.43
CA PHE A 518 19.70 7.49 -12.51
C PHE A 518 19.24 8.66 -13.38
N ASP A 519 19.33 9.87 -12.83
CA ASP A 519 19.26 11.14 -13.59
C ASP A 519 20.65 11.79 -13.56
N VAL A 520 21.42 11.60 -14.63
CA VAL A 520 22.75 12.21 -14.75
C VAL A 520 22.83 13.08 -15.98
N SER A 521 23.08 14.37 -15.77
CA SER A 521 23.14 15.36 -16.82
C SER A 521 24.37 16.27 -16.69
N ALA A 522 24.90 16.74 -17.82
CA ALA A 522 26.06 17.63 -17.89
C ALA A 522 27.27 17.18 -17.05
N SER A 523 27.45 15.87 -16.87
CA SER A 523 28.44 15.28 -15.97
C SER A 523 29.39 14.34 -16.72
N THR A 524 30.66 14.30 -16.30
CA THR A 524 31.69 13.42 -16.88
C THR A 524 32.65 12.92 -15.81
N ASN A 525 33.51 11.95 -16.13
CA ASN A 525 34.48 11.38 -15.18
C ASN A 525 33.85 10.71 -13.94
N ILE A 526 32.68 10.09 -14.14
CA ILE A 526 31.98 9.26 -13.16
C ILE A 526 32.02 7.82 -13.65
N ARG A 527 32.08 6.84 -12.74
CA ARG A 527 31.89 5.43 -13.03
C ARG A 527 31.09 4.75 -11.93
N ALA A 528 30.39 3.66 -12.25
CA ALA A 528 29.87 2.75 -11.24
C ALA A 528 30.44 1.34 -11.37
N SER A 529 30.48 0.64 -10.24
CA SER A 529 30.89 -0.77 -10.18
C SER A 529 30.06 -1.56 -9.20
N GLY A 530 29.61 -2.76 -9.58
CA GLY A 530 28.88 -3.68 -8.69
C GLY A 530 27.44 -3.25 -8.38
N THR A 531 26.85 -2.37 -9.18
CA THR A 531 25.48 -1.88 -9.00
C THR A 531 24.47 -3.03 -9.10
N ILE A 532 23.42 -2.99 -8.29
CA ILE A 532 22.29 -3.93 -8.37
C ILE A 532 21.01 -3.14 -8.66
N LEU A 533 20.32 -3.49 -9.74
CA LEU A 533 19.09 -2.85 -10.21
C LEU A 533 17.96 -3.87 -10.33
N ASP A 534 16.71 -3.44 -10.24
CA ASP A 534 15.54 -4.30 -10.51
C ASP A 534 15.01 -4.20 -11.93
N THR A 535 15.35 -3.14 -12.65
CA THR A 535 15.01 -2.95 -14.06
C THR A 535 16.23 -2.65 -14.92
N GLU A 536 16.15 -2.99 -16.22
CA GLU A 536 17.20 -2.67 -17.18
C GLU A 536 17.25 -1.17 -17.47
N LEU A 537 18.47 -0.64 -17.69
CA LEU A 537 18.66 0.75 -18.11
C LEU A 537 18.43 0.89 -19.61
N MET A 538 17.63 1.89 -20.03
CA MET A 538 17.48 2.22 -21.44
C MET A 538 18.78 2.71 -22.09
N SER A 539 19.63 3.39 -21.31
CA SER A 539 20.97 3.81 -21.71
C SER A 539 21.87 3.96 -20.49
N GLU A 540 23.16 3.66 -20.65
CA GLU A 540 24.14 3.88 -19.59
C GLU A 540 24.41 5.38 -19.39
N PRO A 541 24.16 5.95 -18.20
CA PRO A 541 24.38 7.38 -17.92
C PRO A 541 25.87 7.74 -17.80
N PHE A 542 26.70 6.75 -17.49
CA PHE A 542 28.16 6.82 -17.34
C PHE A 542 28.70 5.37 -17.38
N PRO A 543 30.02 5.13 -17.53
CA PRO A 543 30.57 3.78 -17.53
C PRO A 543 30.18 2.96 -16.29
N MET A 544 29.52 1.82 -16.50
CA MET A 544 29.11 0.89 -15.43
C MET A 544 29.77 -0.47 -15.61
N MET A 545 30.34 -1.03 -14.55
CA MET A 545 31.00 -2.35 -14.57
C MET A 545 30.37 -3.32 -13.58
N GLY A 546 29.97 -4.50 -14.06
CA GLY A 546 29.44 -5.56 -13.19
C GLY A 546 28.07 -5.24 -12.59
N THR A 547 27.25 -4.43 -13.27
CA THR A 547 25.85 -4.22 -12.91
C THR A 547 25.08 -5.54 -13.01
N LYS A 548 24.29 -5.85 -11.98
CA LYS A 548 23.39 -7.01 -11.96
C LYS A 548 21.95 -6.55 -11.98
N ILE A 549 21.14 -7.14 -12.85
CA ILE A 549 19.70 -6.99 -12.81
C ILE A 549 19.14 -8.16 -12.02
N VAL A 550 18.44 -7.85 -10.92
CA VAL A 550 17.70 -8.82 -10.13
C VAL A 550 16.29 -8.29 -10.04
N THR A 551 15.35 -8.89 -10.77
CA THR A 551 13.97 -8.41 -10.83
C THR A 551 13.30 -8.53 -9.47
N VAL A 552 12.61 -7.48 -9.02
CA VAL A 552 11.65 -7.58 -7.92
C VAL A 552 10.35 -8.05 -8.55
N GLN A 553 9.92 -9.29 -8.30
CA GLN A 553 8.55 -9.67 -8.59
C GLN A 553 7.68 -8.99 -7.52
N GLU A 554 7.15 -7.81 -7.81
CA GLU A 554 5.82 -7.50 -7.30
C GLU A 554 4.93 -8.61 -7.88
N GLU A 555 4.11 -9.30 -7.06
CA GLU A 555 3.26 -10.40 -7.56
C GLU A 555 2.24 -9.84 -8.57
N GLU A 556 2.64 -9.70 -9.83
CA GLU A 556 1.75 -9.51 -10.98
C GLU A 556 1.19 -10.86 -11.43
N GLU A 557 -0.12 -10.83 -11.69
CA GLU A 557 -1.02 -11.85 -12.22
C GLU A 557 -0.35 -13.07 -12.89
N ILE A 558 -0.39 -14.21 -12.20
CA ILE A 558 -0.06 -15.49 -12.83
C ILE A 558 -1.29 -16.00 -13.61
N ASN A 559 -1.26 -15.80 -14.93
CA ASN A 559 -2.08 -16.56 -15.86
C ASN A 559 -1.61 -18.02 -15.87
N TYR A 560 -2.40 -18.92 -15.27
CA TYR A 560 -2.21 -20.36 -15.44
C TYR A 560 -3.15 -20.92 -16.49
N ILE A 561 -2.52 -21.57 -17.46
CA ILE A 561 -3.08 -22.36 -18.56
C ILE A 561 -3.87 -23.54 -17.98
N GLU A 562 -5.09 -23.74 -18.47
CA GLU A 562 -5.95 -24.90 -18.21
C GLU A 562 -5.26 -26.21 -18.62
N ASP A 563 -5.15 -27.16 -17.69
CA ASP A 563 -4.94 -28.57 -18.00
C ASP A 563 -6.25 -29.33 -17.84
N THR A 564 -6.70 -29.89 -18.96
CA THR A 564 -7.86 -30.76 -19.16
C THR A 564 -7.82 -32.03 -18.29
N ILE A 565 -8.94 -32.37 -17.64
CA ILE A 565 -9.19 -33.72 -17.10
C ILE A 565 -10.54 -34.26 -17.58
N GLU A 566 -10.48 -35.51 -18.05
CA GLU A 566 -11.48 -36.30 -18.74
C GLU A 566 -12.72 -36.69 -17.89
N GLU A 567 -13.84 -36.85 -18.61
CA GLU A 567 -15.13 -37.35 -18.16
C GLU A 567 -15.08 -38.75 -17.53
N VAL A 568 -15.86 -38.96 -16.46
CA VAL A 568 -16.32 -40.29 -16.05
C VAL A 568 -17.83 -40.29 -15.85
N HIS A 569 -18.52 -41.06 -16.70
CA HIS A 569 -19.94 -41.37 -16.63
C HIS A 569 -20.33 -42.13 -15.35
N HIS A 570 -21.42 -41.73 -14.68
CA HIS A 570 -22.38 -42.68 -14.09
C HIS A 570 -23.81 -42.14 -13.98
N SER A 571 -24.73 -43.11 -13.86
CA SER A 571 -26.07 -43.16 -14.43
C SER A 571 -27.21 -42.59 -13.57
N LYS A 572 -28.16 -41.95 -14.28
CA LYS A 572 -29.62 -41.80 -14.07
C LYS A 572 -30.24 -42.33 -12.76
N SER A 573 -31.02 -41.46 -12.11
CA SER A 573 -32.40 -41.79 -11.72
C SER A 573 -33.26 -40.52 -11.74
N ALA A 574 -34.44 -40.61 -12.37
CA ALA A 574 -35.35 -39.50 -12.59
C ALA A 574 -36.42 -39.43 -11.48
N SER A 575 -36.73 -38.23 -11.02
CA SER A 575 -38.02 -37.88 -10.45
C SER A 575 -38.36 -36.44 -10.80
N ASN A 576 -39.51 -36.24 -11.44
CA ASN A 576 -40.05 -34.95 -11.88
C ASN A 576 -40.20 -33.95 -10.71
N PRO A 577 -39.95 -32.65 -10.94
CA PRO A 577 -40.13 -31.62 -9.93
C PRO A 577 -41.60 -31.19 -9.84
N THR A 578 -42.08 -31.06 -8.62
CA THR A 578 -43.22 -30.20 -8.27
C THR A 578 -42.70 -28.78 -8.09
N ASP A 579 -43.35 -27.80 -8.73
CA ASP A 579 -43.06 -26.37 -8.59
C ASP A 579 -43.15 -25.94 -7.12
N VAL A 580 -42.05 -25.45 -6.56
CA VAL A 580 -41.98 -24.89 -5.20
C VAL A 580 -41.73 -23.40 -5.30
N PHE A 581 -42.69 -22.61 -4.83
CA PHE A 581 -42.54 -21.15 -4.67
C PHE A 581 -41.73 -20.85 -3.41
N ASN A 582 -40.61 -20.12 -3.56
CA ASN A 582 -39.72 -19.76 -2.47
C ASN A 582 -40.11 -18.44 -1.78
N LEU A 583 -39.91 -18.43 -0.47
CA LEU A 583 -40.09 -17.29 0.41
C LEU A 583 -38.76 -16.55 0.56
N GLN A 584 -38.78 -15.23 0.39
CA GLN A 584 -37.61 -14.38 0.56
C GLN A 584 -37.67 -13.64 1.91
N SER A 585 -37.04 -14.18 2.95
CA SER A 585 -36.31 -13.38 3.95
C SER A 585 -35.48 -14.19 4.94
N SER A 586 -34.42 -13.55 5.43
CA SER A 586 -33.93 -13.72 6.80
C SER A 586 -33.03 -12.54 7.21
N PRO A 587 -32.81 -12.31 8.51
CA PRO A 587 -32.14 -11.13 9.04
C PRO A 587 -30.66 -11.11 8.66
N SER A 588 -30.03 -9.95 8.84
CA SER A 588 -28.58 -9.80 8.71
C SER A 588 -27.85 -10.88 9.50
N LEU A 589 -26.71 -11.38 8.97
CA LEU A 589 -25.74 -12.27 9.63
C LEU A 589 -25.26 -11.85 11.04
N ALA A 590 -25.73 -10.71 11.55
CA ALA A 590 -25.49 -10.20 12.90
C ALA A 590 -26.44 -10.78 13.97
N GLU A 591 -27.43 -11.63 13.61
CA GLU A 591 -28.29 -12.38 14.56
C GLU A 591 -28.05 -13.90 14.53
#